data_AF-A0AAV4X183-F1
#
_entry.id   AF-A0AAV4X183-F1
#
_cell.length_a   1.000
_cell.length_b   1.000
_cell.length_c   1.000
_cell.angle_alpha   90.00
_cell.angle_beta   90.00
_cell.angle_gamma   90.00
#
_symmetry.space_group_name_H-M   'P 1'
#
loop_
_entity.id
_entity.type
_entity.pdbx_description
1 polymer ?
#
loop_
_entity_poly.entity_id
_entity_poly.type
_entity_poly.pdbx_seq_one_letter_code
_entity_poly.pdbx_strand_id
1 'polypeptide(L)'
;MYHPLYITNNPEGGGGQFLDQLGLPNHTVYAGMDTDSSQRMTPTGVGRYCEWKHNTIDKSEEVDSFEEYKKTLTLDCVDGSPGTFFWIPDGDTPDLIYYQCFTHRNLGWKIHVVDSDVKVAGTMQHLSNSESNAATTATQFYYSLLFLVTLLAIF
;
A
#
# COMPACT_ATOMS: atom_id res chain seq x y z
N MET A 1 0.57 16.34 16.72
CA MET A 1 1.48 15.18 16.90
C MET A 1 1.93 14.62 15.55
N TYR A 2 3.13 14.05 15.42
CA TYR A 2 3.72 13.69 14.12
C TYR A 2 3.60 12.19 13.79
N HIS A 3 3.13 11.87 12.58
CA HIS A 3 2.74 10.51 12.18
C HIS A 3 3.34 10.11 10.82
N PRO A 4 4.65 9.82 10.74
CA PRO A 4 5.24 9.32 9.50
C PRO A 4 4.62 7.99 9.10
N LEU A 5 4.41 7.81 7.80
CA LEU A 5 3.81 6.62 7.22
C LEU A 5 4.91 5.66 6.72
N TYR A 6 4.72 4.37 6.95
CA TYR A 6 5.53 3.30 6.35
C TYR A 6 4.68 2.07 6.05
N ILE A 7 5.16 1.19 5.16
CA ILE A 7 4.49 -0.05 4.79
C ILE A 7 5.22 -1.22 5.46
N THR A 8 4.48 -2.12 6.10
CA THR A 8 5.03 -3.24 6.86
C THR A 8 4.06 -4.43 6.91
N ASN A 9 4.56 -5.62 7.23
CA ASN A 9 3.70 -6.78 7.55
C ASN A 9 3.22 -6.79 9.01
N ASN A 10 3.69 -5.87 9.85
CA ASN A 10 3.27 -5.78 11.24
C ASN A 10 1.88 -5.11 11.36
N PRO A 11 0.87 -5.79 11.94
CA PRO A 11 -0.50 -5.28 12.05
C PRO A 11 -0.65 -4.15 13.07
N GLU A 12 0.31 -3.97 13.98
CA GLU A 12 0.27 -2.96 15.02
C GLU A 12 1.06 -1.71 14.63
N GLY A 13 2.11 -1.83 13.80
CA GLY A 13 2.92 -0.68 13.44
C GLY A 13 3.77 -0.15 14.59
N GLY A 14 3.89 1.18 14.72
CA GLY A 14 4.64 1.80 15.81
C GLY A 14 6.14 1.51 15.82
N GLY A 15 6.77 1.40 14.64
CA GLY A 15 8.17 1.02 14.48
C GLY A 15 9.18 1.82 15.32
N GLY A 16 8.91 3.11 15.57
CA GLY A 16 9.74 3.94 16.44
C GLY A 16 9.79 3.49 17.90
N GLN A 17 8.86 2.63 18.34
CA GLN A 17 8.82 2.03 19.67
C GLN A 17 9.59 0.69 19.73
N PHE A 18 9.90 0.09 18.58
CA PHE A 18 10.52 -1.23 18.45
C PHE A 18 11.61 -1.23 17.37
N LEU A 19 12.57 -0.30 17.47
CA LEU A 19 13.62 -0.12 16.47
C LEU A 19 14.47 -1.37 16.26
N ASP A 20 14.64 -2.18 17.29
CA ASP A 20 15.37 -3.46 17.27
C ASP A 20 14.61 -4.59 16.54
N GLN A 21 13.30 -4.43 16.35
CA GLN A 21 12.46 -5.40 15.62
C GLN A 21 12.29 -5.04 14.15
N LEU A 22 12.54 -3.79 13.77
CA LEU A 22 12.40 -3.35 12.38
C LEU A 22 13.28 -4.17 11.44
N GLY A 23 12.66 -4.71 10.39
CA GLY A 23 13.32 -5.58 9.41
C GLY A 23 13.37 -7.06 9.78
N LEU A 24 12.91 -7.45 10.97
CA LEU A 24 12.72 -8.86 11.32
C LEU A 24 11.51 -9.45 10.56
N PRO A 25 11.39 -10.79 10.44
CA PRO A 25 10.30 -11.43 9.70
C PRO A 25 8.89 -11.04 10.17
N ASN A 26 8.71 -10.69 11.45
CA ASN A 26 7.42 -10.25 12.01
C ASN A 26 7.21 -8.71 11.96
N HIS A 27 8.20 -7.97 11.47
CA HIS A 27 8.14 -6.51 11.32
C HIS A 27 8.98 -6.07 10.12
N THR A 28 8.76 -6.73 8.99
CA THR A 28 9.42 -6.43 7.72
C THR A 28 8.91 -5.08 7.21
N VAL A 29 9.82 -4.24 6.73
CA VAL A 29 9.52 -2.92 6.18
C VAL A 29 9.60 -2.99 4.66
N TYR A 30 8.52 -2.60 3.98
CA TYR A 30 8.44 -2.62 2.51
C TYR A 30 8.65 -1.24 1.89
N ALA A 31 8.25 -0.17 2.57
CA ALA A 31 8.36 1.20 2.06
C ALA A 31 8.25 2.26 3.17
N GLY A 32 8.56 3.51 2.84
CA GLY A 32 8.37 4.67 3.74
C GLY A 32 9.43 4.79 4.83
N MET A 33 10.54 4.05 4.70
CA MET A 33 11.74 4.13 5.54
C MET A 33 12.98 4.16 4.64
N ASP A 34 14.06 4.77 5.14
CA ASP A 34 15.41 4.69 4.58
C ASP A 34 16.35 4.08 5.61
N THR A 35 17.36 3.33 5.14
CA THR A 35 18.37 2.70 5.99
C THR A 35 19.72 3.34 5.73
N ASP A 36 20.28 3.97 6.76
CA ASP A 36 21.57 4.63 6.62
C ASP A 36 22.75 3.64 6.67
N SER A 37 23.97 4.15 6.46
CA SER A 37 25.21 3.35 6.51
C SER A 37 25.48 2.67 7.85
N SER A 38 24.80 3.08 8.91
CA SER A 38 24.89 2.51 10.26
C SER A 38 23.74 1.54 10.55
N GLN A 39 22.99 1.12 9.52
CA GLN A 39 21.81 0.25 9.62
C GLN A 39 20.67 0.83 10.48
N ARG A 40 20.63 2.16 10.62
CA ARG A 40 19.51 2.82 11.31
C ARG A 40 18.42 3.11 10.29
N MET A 41 17.22 2.62 10.58
CA MET A 41 16.05 2.91 9.78
C MET A 41 15.43 4.24 10.24
N THR A 42 15.19 5.15 9.30
CA THR A 42 14.53 6.44 9.54
C THR A 42 13.34 6.62 8.59
N PRO A 43 12.21 7.18 9.05
CA PRO A 43 11.03 7.29 8.22
C PRO A 43 11.21 8.32 7.10
N THR A 44 10.83 7.94 5.88
CA THR A 44 10.79 8.81 4.69
C THR A 44 9.38 9.19 4.27
N GLY A 45 8.35 8.52 4.78
CA GLY A 45 6.95 8.96 4.68
C GLY A 45 6.62 10.14 5.59
N VAL A 46 7.48 11.15 5.57
CA VAL A 46 7.49 12.35 6.40
C VAL A 46 6.99 13.54 5.59
N GLY A 47 6.08 14.34 6.13
CA GLY A 47 5.43 15.46 5.44
C GLY A 47 5.21 16.66 6.33
N ARG A 48 4.73 17.77 5.74
CA ARG A 48 4.31 18.95 6.50
C ARG A 48 3.31 18.57 7.58
N TYR A 49 3.43 19.20 8.74
CA TYR A 49 2.49 19.01 9.83
C TYR A 49 1.15 19.69 9.50
N CYS A 50 0.06 18.94 9.61
CA CYS A 50 -1.30 19.41 9.51
C CYS A 50 -2.11 18.84 10.67
N GLU A 51 -2.97 19.67 11.27
CA GLU A 51 -3.80 19.32 12.41
C GLU A 51 -5.20 19.90 12.23
N TRP A 52 -6.22 19.07 12.43
CA TRP A 52 -7.59 19.55 12.56
C TRP A 52 -7.78 20.11 13.97
N LYS A 53 -8.08 21.41 14.06
CA LYS A 53 -8.30 22.12 15.31
C LYS A 53 -9.76 22.49 15.49
N HIS A 54 -10.24 22.46 16.73
CA HIS A 54 -11.53 23.04 17.07
C HIS A 54 -11.49 24.55 16.85
N ASN A 55 -12.51 25.08 16.17
CA ASN A 55 -12.68 26.52 16.03
C ASN A 55 -13.01 27.19 17.37
N THR A 56 -13.72 26.46 18.23
CA THR A 56 -14.08 26.90 19.58
C THR A 56 -13.95 25.73 20.54
N ILE A 57 -15.06 25.04 20.81
CA ILE A 57 -15.15 23.85 21.65
C ILE A 57 -15.37 22.61 20.79
N ASP A 58 -15.23 21.44 21.41
CA ASP A 58 -15.62 20.19 20.79
C ASP A 58 -17.14 20.14 20.57
N LYS A 59 -17.54 19.76 19.36
CA LYS A 59 -18.92 19.61 18.90
C LYS A 59 -19.25 18.16 18.50
N SER A 60 -18.39 17.20 18.87
CA SER A 60 -18.55 15.79 18.53
C SER A 60 -19.86 15.19 19.06
N GLU A 61 -20.37 15.68 20.19
CA GLU A 61 -21.66 15.26 20.77
C GLU A 61 -22.88 15.99 20.16
N GLU A 62 -22.66 17.08 19.41
CA GLU A 62 -23.74 17.91 18.84
C GLU A 62 -24.15 17.50 17.42
N VAL A 63 -23.44 16.55 16.81
CA VAL A 63 -23.59 16.16 15.41
C VAL A 63 -23.63 14.65 15.24
N ASP A 64 -24.44 14.18 14.30
CA ASP A 64 -24.75 12.74 14.16
C ASP A 64 -23.76 12.01 13.24
N SER A 65 -22.83 12.72 12.60
CA SER A 65 -21.89 12.13 11.65
C SER A 65 -20.51 12.77 11.67
N PHE A 66 -19.51 11.98 11.29
CA PHE A 66 -18.14 12.47 11.13
C PHE A 66 -18.03 13.61 10.11
N GLU A 67 -18.78 13.55 9.01
CA GLU A 67 -18.75 14.60 7.98
C GLU A 67 -19.30 15.94 8.48
N GLU A 68 -20.31 15.92 9.36
CA GLU A 68 -20.78 17.13 10.02
C GLU A 68 -19.81 17.62 11.08
N TYR A 69 -19.27 16.71 11.90
CA TYR A 69 -18.25 17.04 12.88
C TYR A 69 -17.03 17.69 12.24
N LYS A 70 -16.55 17.17 11.10
CA LYS A 70 -15.41 17.73 10.37
C LYS A 70 -15.64 19.17 9.92
N LYS A 71 -16.89 19.58 9.60
CA LYS A 71 -17.23 20.98 9.25
C LYS A 71 -17.05 21.94 10.43
N THR A 72 -17.00 21.43 11.66
CA THR A 72 -16.77 22.23 12.87
C THR A 72 -15.28 22.50 13.14
N LEU A 73 -14.40 21.84 12.39
CA LEU A 73 -12.94 21.90 12.54
C LEU A 73 -12.31 22.79 11.46
N THR A 74 -11.15 23.35 11.77
CA THR A 74 -10.27 24.01 10.78
C THR A 74 -8.99 23.22 10.64
N LEU A 75 -8.56 22.99 9.40
CA LEU A 75 -7.27 22.37 9.12
C LEU A 75 -6.17 23.43 9.18
N ASP A 76 -5.32 23.35 10.20
CA ASP A 76 -4.14 24.19 10.35
C ASP A 76 -2.89 23.41 9.90
N CYS A 77 -2.10 24.00 9.01
CA CYS A 77 -0.92 23.34 8.46
C CYS A 77 0.26 24.30 8.42
N VAL A 78 1.44 23.78 8.74
CA VAL A 78 2.69 24.49 8.47
C VAL A 78 2.99 24.49 6.97
N ASP A 79 3.78 25.48 6.53
CA ASP A 79 4.29 25.55 5.17
C ASP A 79 5.15 24.32 4.84
N GLY A 80 5.01 23.82 3.62
CA GLY A 80 5.76 22.66 3.14
C GLY A 80 4.95 21.78 2.21
N SER A 81 5.51 20.62 1.87
CA SER A 81 4.85 19.61 1.03
C SER A 81 4.37 18.43 1.87
N PRO A 82 3.32 17.70 1.43
CA PRO A 82 3.00 16.41 2.02
C PRO A 82 4.16 15.43 1.84
N GLY A 83 4.21 14.41 2.70
CA GLY A 83 5.16 13.32 2.56
C GLY A 83 4.70 12.37 1.47
N THR A 84 5.62 11.98 0.60
CA THR A 84 5.33 11.04 -0.49
C THR A 84 6.46 10.04 -0.61
N PHE A 85 6.11 8.77 -0.75
CA PHE A 85 7.02 7.72 -1.20
C PHE A 85 6.31 6.87 -2.23
N PHE A 86 7.10 6.22 -3.08
CA PHE A 86 6.61 5.31 -4.11
C PHE A 86 7.08 3.91 -3.77
N TRP A 87 6.18 2.95 -3.92
CA TRP A 87 6.45 1.54 -3.71
C TRP A 87 5.59 0.73 -4.67
N ILE A 88 6.17 -0.34 -5.19
CA ILE A 88 5.52 -1.28 -6.09
C ILE A 88 5.68 -2.66 -5.44
N PRO A 89 4.58 -3.38 -5.14
CA PRO A 89 4.68 -4.74 -4.67
C PRO A 89 5.32 -5.64 -5.72
N ASP A 90 6.07 -6.63 -5.27
CA ASP A 90 6.68 -7.68 -6.09
C ASP A 90 6.07 -9.05 -5.78
N GLY A 91 6.58 -10.10 -6.43
CA GLY A 91 6.08 -11.47 -6.27
C GLY A 91 6.32 -12.08 -4.88
N ASP A 92 7.18 -11.47 -4.06
CA ASP A 92 7.46 -11.90 -2.69
C ASP A 92 6.62 -11.12 -1.66
N THR A 93 5.85 -10.12 -2.10
CA THR A 93 4.99 -9.32 -1.22
C THR A 93 3.76 -10.11 -0.80
N PRO A 94 3.45 -10.23 0.51
CA PRO A 94 2.25 -10.94 0.97
C PRO A 94 0.94 -10.27 0.51
N ASP A 95 -0.11 -11.08 0.32
CA ASP A 95 -1.47 -10.62 -0.02
C ASP A 95 -2.06 -9.63 0.99
N LEU A 96 -1.57 -9.63 2.23
CA LEU A 96 -1.97 -8.71 3.28
C LEU A 96 -0.76 -8.09 3.96
N ILE A 97 -0.64 -6.78 3.81
CA ILE A 97 0.30 -5.92 4.53
C ILE A 97 -0.44 -4.71 5.10
N TYR A 98 0.28 -3.80 5.73
CA TYR A 98 -0.29 -2.66 6.43
C TYR A 98 0.45 -1.38 6.07
N TYR A 99 -0.29 -0.29 5.85
CA TYR A 99 0.28 1.03 6.07
C TYR A 99 0.11 1.37 7.53
N GLN A 100 1.17 1.89 8.16
CA GLN A 100 1.20 2.13 9.60
C GLN A 100 1.85 3.46 9.92
N CYS A 101 1.47 4.01 11.07
CA CYS A 101 2.21 5.09 11.70
C CYS A 101 3.52 4.55 12.28
N PHE A 102 4.61 5.23 11.99
CA PHE A 102 5.92 4.92 12.57
C PHE A 102 5.95 5.23 14.08
N THR A 103 5.35 6.34 14.50
CA THR A 103 5.38 6.80 15.90
C THR A 103 4.45 6.02 16.85
N HIS A 104 3.25 5.65 16.41
CA HIS A 104 2.20 5.06 17.24
C HIS A 104 1.76 3.70 16.73
N ARG A 105 1.50 2.81 17.67
CA ARG A 105 0.86 1.52 17.39
C ARG A 105 -0.63 1.72 17.08
N ASN A 106 -1.18 0.77 16.33
CA ASN A 106 -2.59 0.65 15.99
C ASN A 106 -3.16 1.87 15.27
N LEU A 107 -2.30 2.60 14.55
CA LEU A 107 -2.67 3.76 13.75
C LEU A 107 -2.29 3.51 12.29
N GLY A 108 -3.12 2.73 11.62
CA GLY A 108 -2.91 2.30 10.25
C GLY A 108 -4.06 1.44 9.76
N TRP A 109 -3.89 0.84 8.58
CA TRP A 109 -4.88 -0.07 8.01
C TRP A 109 -4.26 -1.05 7.02
N LYS A 110 -5.10 -1.93 6.50
CA LYS A 110 -4.74 -3.03 5.61
C LYS A 110 -4.55 -2.54 4.18
N ILE A 111 -3.56 -3.10 3.52
CA ILE A 111 -3.40 -3.11 2.06
C ILE A 111 -3.54 -4.55 1.62
N HIS A 112 -4.52 -4.80 0.75
CA HIS A 112 -4.64 -6.08 0.06
C HIS A 112 -3.87 -6.01 -1.25
N VAL A 113 -2.84 -6.83 -1.39
CA VAL A 113 -2.10 -7.02 -2.64
C VAL A 113 -2.82 -8.10 -3.43
N VAL A 114 -3.15 -7.82 -4.67
CA VAL A 114 -3.88 -8.73 -5.56
C VAL A 114 -3.18 -8.75 -6.92
N ASP A 115 -3.14 -9.92 -7.54
CA ASP A 115 -2.60 -10.06 -8.89
C ASP A 115 -3.47 -9.30 -9.90
N SER A 116 -2.82 -8.71 -10.91
CA SER A 116 -3.49 -7.93 -11.96
C SER A 116 -4.52 -8.72 -12.75
N ASP A 117 -4.41 -10.05 -12.75
CA ASP A 117 -5.27 -10.95 -13.52
C ASP A 117 -6.45 -11.49 -12.70
N VAL A 118 -6.52 -11.18 -11.41
CA VAL A 118 -7.70 -11.47 -10.58
C VAL A 118 -8.74 -10.40 -10.86
N LYS A 119 -9.64 -10.69 -11.81
CA LYS A 119 -10.96 -10.04 -11.82
C LYS A 119 -11.59 -10.33 -10.48
N VAL A 120 -11.57 -9.37 -9.57
CA VAL A 120 -12.29 -9.44 -8.30
C VAL A 120 -13.72 -9.79 -8.65
N ALA A 121 -14.10 -11.05 -8.45
CA ALA A 121 -15.45 -11.54 -8.60
C ALA A 121 -16.27 -11.01 -7.41
N GLY A 122 -16.44 -9.69 -7.38
CA GLY A 122 -17.43 -9.03 -6.55
C GLY A 122 -18.79 -9.47 -7.04
N THR A 123 -19.51 -10.17 -6.16
CA THR A 123 -20.84 -10.73 -6.35
C THR A 123 -21.80 -9.74 -7.00
N MET A 124 -22.01 -9.86 -8.30
CA MET A 124 -23.23 -9.46 -8.99
C MET A 124 -23.67 -10.65 -9.85
N GLN A 125 -24.58 -11.46 -9.30
CA GLN A 125 -25.33 -12.43 -10.10
C GLN A 125 -26.15 -11.66 -11.13
N HIS A 126 -25.66 -11.60 -12.36
CA HIS A 126 -26.53 -11.43 -13.51
C HIS A 126 -26.32 -12.61 -14.45
N LEU A 127 -27.33 -13.49 -14.47
CA LEU A 127 -27.44 -14.62 -15.36
C LEU A 127 -27.36 -14.14 -16.81
N SER A 128 -26.31 -14.53 -17.53
CA SER A 128 -26.38 -14.66 -18.98
C SER A 128 -25.75 -16.00 -19.37
N ASN A 129 -26.57 -16.84 -19.98
CA ASN A 129 -26.19 -18.12 -20.55
C ASN A 129 -25.46 -17.92 -21.88
N SER A 130 -24.76 -18.98 -22.28
CA SER A 130 -24.06 -19.22 -23.56
C SER A 130 -22.63 -18.66 -23.62
N GLU A 131 -21.62 -19.38 -24.09
CA GLU A 131 -21.54 -20.71 -24.68
C GLU A 131 -20.06 -21.14 -24.58
N SER A 132 -19.83 -22.42 -24.32
CA SER A 132 -18.50 -23.04 -24.31
C SER A 132 -17.87 -22.98 -25.70
N ASN A 133 -16.60 -22.55 -25.79
CA ASN A 133 -15.68 -23.04 -26.81
C ASN A 133 -14.27 -23.14 -26.23
N ALA A 134 -13.77 -24.37 -26.21
CA ALA A 134 -12.43 -24.73 -25.81
C ALA A 134 -11.41 -24.44 -26.94
N ALA A 135 -10.16 -24.29 -26.50
CA ALA A 135 -8.91 -24.42 -27.26
C ALA A 135 -8.53 -23.29 -28.22
N THR A 136 -7.34 -22.71 -28.01
CA THR A 136 -6.31 -22.56 -29.07
C THR A 136 -4.94 -22.28 -28.43
N THR A 137 -4.18 -23.33 -28.12
CA THR A 137 -2.71 -23.30 -27.98
C THR A 137 -2.10 -23.47 -29.37
N ALA A 138 -1.93 -22.37 -30.11
CA ALA A 138 -1.23 -22.40 -31.41
C ALA A 138 -0.14 -21.32 -31.54
N THR A 139 -0.17 -20.28 -30.69
CA THR A 139 0.79 -19.17 -30.79
C THR A 139 2.18 -19.53 -30.24
N GLN A 140 2.26 -20.46 -29.27
CA GLN A 140 3.54 -20.83 -28.64
C GLN A 140 4.47 -21.63 -29.58
N PHE A 141 3.91 -22.44 -30.48
CA PHE A 141 4.71 -23.28 -31.40
C PHE A 141 5.27 -22.48 -32.57
N TYR A 142 4.64 -21.37 -32.97
CA TYR A 142 5.15 -20.55 -34.07
C TYR A 142 6.41 -19.78 -33.69
N TYR A 143 6.51 -19.26 -32.45
CA TYR A 143 7.70 -18.54 -32.00
C TYR A 143 8.92 -19.45 -31.85
N SER A 144 8.74 -20.69 -31.39
CA SER A 144 9.84 -21.65 -31.24
C SER A 144 10.38 -22.16 -32.58
N LEU A 145 9.52 -22.36 -33.60
CA LEU A 145 9.96 -22.70 -34.95
C LEU A 145 10.67 -21.53 -35.66
N LEU A 146 10.17 -20.29 -35.53
CA LEU A 146 10.82 -19.13 -36.15
C LEU A 146 12.24 -18.90 -35.61
N PHE A 147 12.44 -19.02 -34.28
CA PHE A 147 13.75 -18.85 -33.67
C PHE A 147 14.76 -19.94 -34.10
N LEU A 148 14.29 -21.19 -34.24
CA LEU A 148 15.13 -22.30 -34.68
C LEU A 148 15.58 -22.14 -36.14
N VAL A 149 14.69 -21.64 -37.01
CA VAL A 149 15.01 -21.40 -38.43
C VAL A 149 15.98 -20.23 -38.60
N THR A 150 15.87 -19.17 -37.78
CA THR A 150 16.86 -18.08 -37.80
C THR A 150 18.23 -18.51 -37.30
N LEU A 151 18.31 -19.46 -36.36
CA LEU A 151 19.59 -19.95 -35.83
C LEU A 151 20.32 -20.88 -36.83
N LEU A 152 19.58 -21.62 -37.68
CA LEU A 152 20.16 -22.49 -38.70
C LEU A 152 20.61 -21.76 -39.97
N ALA A 153 20.19 -20.50 -40.17
CA ALA A 153 20.56 -19.66 -41.31
C ALA A 153 21.73 -18.70 -41.01
N ILE A 154 22.27 -18.74 -39.80
CA ILE A 154 23.47 -18.00 -39.40
C ILE A 154 24.46 -19.06 -38.91
N PHE A 155 25.66 -19.02 -39.46
CA PHE A 155 26.83 -19.84 -39.14
C PHE A 155 27.05 -20.07 -37.63
#